data_AF-A0AAE0RBS8-F1
#
_entry.id   AF-A0AAE0RBS8-F1
#
_cell.length_a   1.000
_cell.length_b   1.000
_cell.length_c   1.000
_cell.angle_alpha   90.00
_cell.angle_beta   90.00
_cell.angle_gamma   90.00
#
_symmetry.space_group_name_H-M   'P 1'
#
loop_
_entity.id
_entity.type
_entity.pdbx_description
1 polymer ?
#
loop_
_entity_poly.entity_id
_entity_poly.type
_entity_poly.pdbx_seq_one_letter_code
_entity_poly.pdbx_strand_id
1 'polypeptide(L)'
;MAADVRSRPWSHLGVDFITDLPVSKNYTCIFVVVDRFSKSCHLLPLKGPPTAMEAAELMFNHIFRYFGIPEDIVSDRGPQFISRVWKAFFTRLGVAVSLSSGYHPQTNGQTERKIQEISHYLRTFCHGHQDSWSQYLGWAEYAQNSLRQPSTGLTPFQCVLGYLPPLFPWSGEPSDVPAVDHWFRESERVWDSAATCPAST
;
A
#
# COMPACT_ATOMS: atom_id res chain seq x y z
N MET A 1 22.06 23.24 4.16
CA MET A 1 21.45 22.06 3.52
C MET A 1 20.06 21.92 4.11
N ALA A 2 19.01 22.22 3.33
CA ALA A 2 17.65 22.07 3.81
C ALA A 2 17.37 20.58 3.97
N ALA A 3 17.03 20.14 5.18
CA ALA A 3 16.38 18.86 5.35
C ALA A 3 15.14 18.85 4.44
N ASP A 4 14.96 17.78 3.69
CA ASP A 4 13.75 17.47 2.93
C ASP A 4 12.57 17.39 3.91
N VAL A 5 12.01 18.54 4.28
CA VAL A 5 10.81 18.63 5.13
C VAL A 5 9.65 18.22 4.22
N ARG A 6 9.38 16.93 4.17
CA ARG A 6 8.13 16.40 3.63
C ARG A 6 7.00 17.09 4.37
N SER A 7 6.27 17.94 3.65
CA SER A 7 5.43 18.99 4.25
C SER A 7 4.18 18.45 4.93
N ARG A 8 3.58 17.40 4.37
CA ARG A 8 2.32 16.79 4.83
C ARG A 8 2.22 15.31 4.47
N PRO A 9 1.39 14.51 5.15
CA PRO A 9 1.00 13.19 4.68
C PRO A 9 0.50 13.23 3.23
N TRP A 10 0.80 12.17 2.48
CA TRP A 10 0.43 11.96 1.07
C TRP A 10 1.03 12.94 0.06
N SER A 11 2.00 13.76 0.45
CA SER A 11 2.72 14.65 -0.49
C SER A 11 3.77 13.90 -1.31
N HIS A 12 4.33 12.81 -0.78
CA HIS A 12 5.41 12.07 -1.41
C HIS A 12 4.97 10.60 -1.47
N LEU A 13 4.85 10.02 -2.66
CA LEU A 13 4.28 8.68 -2.82
C LEU A 13 5.30 7.69 -3.39
N GLY A 14 5.12 6.43 -2.99
CA GLY A 14 5.76 5.26 -3.56
C GLY A 14 4.70 4.36 -4.18
N VAL A 15 4.93 3.85 -5.40
CA VAL A 15 3.97 2.98 -6.08
C VAL A 15 4.62 1.73 -6.66
N ASP A 16 3.91 0.61 -6.63
CA ASP A 16 4.36 -0.69 -7.13
C ASP A 16 3.17 -1.55 -7.62
N PHE A 17 3.43 -2.46 -8.56
CA PHE A 17 2.48 -3.47 -8.98
C PHE A 17 2.98 -4.87 -8.58
N ILE A 18 2.19 -5.55 -7.75
CA ILE A 18 2.43 -6.96 -7.46
C ILE A 18 1.64 -7.78 -8.47
N THR A 19 2.34 -8.30 -9.48
CA THR A 19 1.75 -9.14 -10.54
C THR A 19 1.95 -10.63 -10.26
N ASP A 20 1.31 -11.44 -11.11
CA ASP A 20 1.44 -12.90 -11.15
C ASP A 20 1.03 -13.57 -9.82
N LEU A 21 0.01 -12.98 -9.17
CA LEU A 21 -0.58 -13.53 -7.96
C LEU A 21 -1.55 -14.67 -8.32
N PRO A 22 -1.76 -15.63 -7.40
CA PRO A 22 -2.84 -16.60 -7.52
C PRO A 22 -4.19 -15.93 -7.77
N VAL A 23 -5.06 -16.54 -8.57
CA VAL A 23 -6.35 -15.97 -8.91
C VAL A 23 -7.27 -15.98 -7.67
N SER A 24 -7.65 -14.80 -7.19
CA SER A 24 -8.67 -14.65 -6.14
C SER A 24 -9.83 -13.81 -6.63
N LYS A 25 -11.04 -14.38 -6.77
CA LYS A 25 -12.24 -13.70 -7.29
C LYS A 25 -12.00 -12.89 -8.59
N ASN A 26 -11.19 -13.45 -9.50
CA ASN A 26 -10.72 -12.84 -10.76
C ASN A 26 -9.66 -11.74 -10.63
N TYR A 27 -9.14 -11.49 -9.43
CA TYR A 27 -8.00 -10.60 -9.19
C TYR A 27 -6.69 -11.40 -9.26
N THR A 28 -5.67 -10.81 -9.89
CA THR A 28 -4.33 -11.40 -10.11
C THR A 28 -3.19 -10.41 -9.88
N CYS A 29 -3.54 -9.17 -9.54
CA CYS A 29 -2.60 -8.08 -9.37
C CYS A 29 -3.04 -7.22 -8.19
N ILE A 30 -2.08 -6.61 -7.48
CA ILE A 30 -2.34 -5.56 -6.49
C ILE A 30 -1.58 -4.31 -6.91
N PHE A 31 -2.28 -3.18 -6.96
CA PHE A 31 -1.63 -1.87 -7.02
C PHE A 31 -1.39 -1.36 -5.61
N VAL A 32 -0.12 -1.17 -5.27
CA VAL A 32 0.33 -0.73 -3.95
C VAL A 32 0.71 0.73 -4.04
N VAL A 33 0.10 1.56 -3.19
CA VAL A 33 0.48 2.98 -3.02
C VAL A 33 0.87 3.19 -1.57
N VAL A 34 2.04 3.77 -1.33
CA VAL A 34 2.58 4.02 0.01
C VAL A 34 2.92 5.51 0.14
N ASP A 35 2.38 6.16 1.16
CA ASP A 35 2.82 7.49 1.56
C ASP A 35 4.20 7.38 2.22
N ARG A 36 5.18 8.07 1.62
CA ARG A 36 6.57 8.04 2.07
C ARG A 36 6.74 8.74 3.42
N PHE A 37 5.84 9.65 3.77
CA PHE A 37 5.84 10.36 5.05
C PHE A 37 5.23 9.52 6.19
N SER A 38 3.93 9.24 6.13
CA SER A 38 3.20 8.53 7.19
C SER A 38 3.44 7.02 7.21
N LYS A 39 3.98 6.45 6.13
CA LYS A 39 4.02 5.01 5.83
C LYS A 39 2.66 4.36 5.63
N SER A 40 1.60 5.16 5.45
CA SER A 40 0.27 4.65 5.15
C SER A 40 0.27 3.99 3.79
N CYS A 41 -0.40 2.84 3.66
CA CYS A 41 -0.57 2.17 2.39
C CYS A 41 -2.04 2.12 1.96
N HIS A 42 -2.23 2.06 0.65
CA HIS A 42 -3.47 1.70 -0.02
C HIS A 42 -3.21 0.56 -0.99
N LEU A 43 -4.05 -0.48 -0.91
CA LEU A 43 -3.90 -1.75 -1.60
C LEU A 43 -5.15 -1.99 -2.47
N LEU A 44 -4.97 -1.94 -3.78
CA LEU A 44 -6.09 -2.06 -4.73
C LEU A 44 -5.98 -3.38 -5.49
N PRO A 45 -6.95 -4.30 -5.36
CA PRO A 45 -6.94 -5.54 -6.11
C PRO A 45 -7.37 -5.27 -7.56
N LEU A 46 -6.58 -5.76 -8.52
CA LEU A 46 -6.79 -5.58 -9.97
C LEU A 46 -6.88 -6.94 -10.68
N LYS A 47 -7.71 -6.99 -11.74
CA LYS A 47 -7.91 -8.22 -12.53
C LYS A 47 -6.66 -8.62 -13.33
N GLY A 48 -5.75 -7.68 -13.51
CA GLY A 48 -4.45 -7.84 -14.14
C GLY A 48 -3.67 -6.52 -14.12
N PRO A 49 -2.43 -6.50 -14.66
CA PRO A 49 -1.66 -5.26 -14.78
C PRO A 49 -2.39 -4.26 -15.68
N PRO A 50 -2.62 -3.01 -15.22
CA PRO A 50 -3.30 -2.00 -16.02
C PRO A 50 -2.38 -1.43 -17.10
N THR A 51 -2.97 -0.73 -18.07
CA THR A 51 -2.23 0.22 -18.91
C THR A 51 -1.73 1.41 -18.08
N ALA A 52 -0.78 2.16 -18.62
CA ALA A 52 -0.27 3.37 -17.95
C ALA A 52 -1.36 4.44 -17.73
N MET A 53 -2.36 4.52 -18.63
CA MET A 53 -3.46 5.48 -18.48
C MET A 53 -4.41 5.04 -17.36
N GLU A 54 -4.81 3.76 -17.34
CA GLU A 54 -5.62 3.19 -16.26
C GLU A 54 -4.92 3.32 -14.90
N ALA A 55 -3.60 3.11 -14.84
CA ALA A 55 -2.81 3.33 -13.63
C ALA A 55 -2.90 4.78 -13.12
N ALA A 56 -2.85 5.76 -14.03
CA ALA A 56 -3.00 7.17 -13.68
C ALA A 56 -4.42 7.51 -13.19
N GLU A 57 -5.45 6.90 -13.79
CA GLU A 57 -6.84 7.02 -13.33
C GLU A 57 -7.05 6.39 -11.94
N LEU A 58 -6.43 5.24 -11.67
CA LEU A 58 -6.44 4.62 -10.35
C LEU A 58 -5.87 5.56 -9.28
N MET A 59 -4.73 6.22 -9.57
CA MET A 59 -4.17 7.22 -8.66
C MET A 59 -5.15 8.35 -8.36
N PHE A 60 -5.86 8.86 -9.37
CA PHE A 60 -6.86 9.91 -9.14
C PHE A 60 -8.03 9.42 -8.28
N ASN A 61 -8.64 8.29 -8.66
CA ASN A 61 -9.88 7.79 -8.05
C ASN A 61 -9.69 7.29 -6.62
N HIS A 62 -8.52 6.74 -6.30
CA HIS A 62 -8.25 6.09 -5.03
C HIS A 62 -7.31 6.86 -4.12
N ILE A 63 -6.54 7.82 -4.64
CA ILE A 63 -5.56 8.56 -3.84
C ILE A 63 -5.86 10.06 -3.90
N PHE A 64 -5.81 10.69 -5.08
CA PHE A 64 -5.83 12.16 -5.16
C PHE A 64 -7.18 12.75 -4.75
N ARG A 65 -8.28 12.05 -5.03
CA ARG A 65 -9.61 12.47 -4.59
C ARG A 65 -9.72 12.60 -3.06
N TYR A 66 -8.95 11.81 -2.30
CA TYR A 66 -9.01 11.80 -0.83
C TYR A 66 -7.91 12.64 -0.18
N PHE A 67 -6.70 12.62 -0.73
CA PHE A 67 -5.53 13.22 -0.07
C PHE A 67 -4.92 14.40 -0.84
N GLY A 68 -5.49 14.74 -2.00
CA GLY A 68 -4.99 15.75 -2.91
C GLY A 68 -3.87 15.24 -3.83
N ILE A 69 -3.46 16.09 -4.75
CA ILE A 69 -2.38 15.80 -5.70
C ILE A 69 -1.03 15.82 -4.93
N PRO A 70 -0.17 14.80 -5.10
CA PRO A 70 1.14 14.75 -4.46
C PRO A 70 2.14 15.71 -5.13
N GLU A 71 3.25 15.95 -4.45
CA GLU A 71 4.41 16.66 -5.01
C GLU A 71 5.25 15.72 -5.88
N ASP A 72 5.43 14.46 -5.43
CA ASP A 72 6.19 13.47 -6.17
C ASP A 72 5.67 12.03 -6.05
N ILE A 73 6.02 11.22 -7.04
CA ILE A 73 5.78 9.78 -7.08
C ILE A 73 7.08 9.06 -7.48
N VAL A 74 7.49 8.10 -6.66
CA VAL A 74 8.58 7.16 -6.94
C VAL A 74 7.98 5.80 -7.29
N SER A 75 8.49 5.16 -8.33
CA SER A 75 8.06 3.81 -8.74
C SER A 75 9.23 2.89 -9.05
N ASP A 76 8.98 1.61 -9.27
CA ASP A 76 9.93 0.72 -9.93
C ASP A 76 10.02 1.02 -11.44
N ARG A 77 10.75 0.17 -12.17
CA ARG A 77 10.90 0.28 -13.63
C ARG A 77 9.82 -0.49 -14.41
N GLY A 78 8.67 -0.75 -13.81
CA GLY A 78 7.54 -1.41 -14.47
C GLY A 78 7.09 -0.68 -15.75
N PRO A 79 6.52 -1.42 -16.73
CA PRO A 79 6.20 -0.88 -18.06
C PRO A 79 5.20 0.29 -18.00
N GLN A 80 4.30 0.30 -17.02
CA GLN A 80 3.36 1.38 -16.78
C GLN A 80 4.08 2.68 -16.40
N PHE A 81 5.07 2.60 -15.52
CA PHE A 81 5.72 3.78 -14.94
C PHE A 81 6.80 4.38 -15.83
N ILE A 82 7.45 3.56 -16.68
CA ILE A 82 8.37 4.06 -17.71
C ILE A 82 7.64 4.64 -18.94
N SER A 83 6.32 4.44 -19.04
CA SER A 83 5.53 4.88 -20.19
C SER A 83 5.52 6.40 -20.34
N ARG A 84 5.55 6.85 -21.60
CA ARG A 84 5.36 8.27 -21.94
C ARG A 84 4.00 8.79 -21.45
N VAL A 85 2.96 7.95 -21.40
CA VAL A 85 1.63 8.33 -20.92
C VAL A 85 1.69 8.70 -19.44
N TRP A 86 2.28 7.83 -18.61
CA TRP A 86 2.47 8.06 -17.18
C TRP A 86 3.22 9.37 -16.93
N LYS A 87 4.38 9.53 -17.57
CA LYS A 87 5.20 10.74 -17.44
C LYS A 87 4.43 11.99 -17.87
N ALA A 88 3.75 11.95 -19.02
CA ALA A 88 3.02 13.10 -19.54
C ALA A 88 1.82 13.49 -18.65
N PHE A 89 1.09 12.52 -18.13
CA PHE A 89 -0.04 12.75 -17.23
C PHE A 89 0.41 13.49 -15.97
N PHE A 90 1.43 12.99 -15.29
CA PHE A 90 1.93 13.61 -14.05
C PHE A 90 2.64 14.93 -14.28
N THR A 91 3.39 15.06 -15.37
CA THR A 91 3.98 16.35 -15.76
C THR A 91 2.90 17.42 -15.93
N ARG A 92 1.75 17.07 -16.53
CA ARG A 92 0.62 18.00 -16.72
C ARG A 92 -0.06 18.39 -15.40
N LEU A 93 0.02 17.55 -14.38
CA LEU A 93 -0.46 17.84 -13.02
C LEU A 93 0.59 18.55 -12.15
N GLY A 94 1.80 18.79 -12.67
CA GLY A 94 2.90 19.37 -11.90
C GLY A 94 3.52 18.41 -10.88
N VAL A 95 3.29 17.10 -11.03
CA VAL A 95 3.82 16.05 -10.14
C VAL A 95 5.16 15.55 -10.67
N ALA A 96 6.18 15.54 -9.83
CA ALA A 96 7.47 14.95 -10.18
C ALA A 96 7.36 13.42 -10.16
N VAL A 97 7.79 12.76 -11.24
CA VAL A 97 7.87 11.29 -11.29
C VAL A 97 9.32 10.85 -11.40
N SER A 98 9.71 9.88 -10.59
CA SER A 98 11.05 9.31 -10.62
C SER A 98 11.03 7.79 -10.50
N LEU A 99 12.00 7.14 -11.12
CA LEU A 99 12.18 5.71 -11.04
C LEU A 99 13.20 5.41 -9.94
N SER A 100 12.91 4.44 -9.09
CA SER A 100 13.83 3.95 -8.07
C SER A 100 15.12 3.45 -8.73
N SER A 101 16.25 3.84 -8.13
CA SER A 101 17.54 3.36 -8.56
C SER A 101 17.79 2.03 -7.87
N GLY A 102 17.94 0.93 -8.62
CA GLY A 102 18.22 -0.37 -8.01
C GLY A 102 19.53 -0.46 -7.21
N TYR A 103 20.29 0.64 -7.04
CA TYR A 103 21.66 0.61 -6.53
C TYR A 103 22.14 1.78 -5.63
N HIS A 104 21.38 2.85 -5.32
CA HIS A 104 21.90 3.97 -4.50
C HIS A 104 21.00 4.35 -3.29
N PRO A 105 21.36 3.94 -2.04
CA PRO A 105 20.51 4.07 -0.85
C PRO A 105 20.42 5.47 -0.20
N GLN A 106 21.12 6.50 -0.69
CA GLN A 106 21.46 7.64 0.17
C GLN A 106 20.35 8.68 0.40
N THR A 107 19.26 8.67 -0.37
CA THR A 107 18.14 9.62 -0.16
C THR A 107 16.74 9.00 -0.30
N ASN A 108 16.58 7.98 -1.14
CA ASN A 108 15.30 7.27 -1.36
C ASN A 108 15.19 5.90 -0.65
N GLY A 109 16.28 5.39 -0.07
CA GLY A 109 16.38 4.00 0.37
C GLY A 109 15.39 3.59 1.46
N GLN A 110 15.02 4.49 2.37
CA GLN A 110 14.07 4.17 3.45
C GLN A 110 12.64 3.97 2.94
N THR A 111 12.25 4.69 1.89
CA THR A 111 10.93 4.48 1.32
C THR A 111 10.90 3.31 0.35
N GLU A 112 11.93 3.17 -0.48
CA GLU A 112 12.08 2.00 -1.36
C GLU A 112 12.02 0.71 -0.55
N ARG A 113 12.66 0.67 0.63
CA ARG A 113 12.55 -0.46 1.56
C ARG A 113 11.14 -0.73 2.04
N LYS A 114 10.34 0.29 2.40
CA LYS A 114 8.98 0.06 2.91
C LYS A 114 8.03 -0.47 1.82
N ILE A 115 8.16 0.03 0.59
CA ILE A 115 7.40 -0.50 -0.55
C ILE A 115 7.79 -1.96 -0.76
N GLN A 116 9.09 -2.28 -0.78
CA GLN A 116 9.58 -3.65 -0.92
C GLN A 116 9.12 -4.57 0.21
N GLU A 117 9.11 -4.08 1.45
CA GLU A 117 8.63 -4.81 2.64
C GLU A 117 7.15 -5.15 2.50
N ILE A 118 6.31 -4.15 2.19
CA ILE A 118 4.87 -4.35 1.97
C ILE A 118 4.65 -5.31 0.80
N SER A 119 5.36 -5.12 -0.33
CA SER A 119 5.24 -5.98 -1.50
C SER A 119 5.66 -7.42 -1.20
N HIS A 120 6.71 -7.62 -0.42
CA HIS A 120 7.15 -8.96 0.01
C HIS A 120 6.13 -9.62 0.93
N TYR A 121 5.66 -8.90 1.94
CA TYR A 121 4.58 -9.36 2.83
C TYR A 121 3.34 -9.77 2.01
N LEU A 122 2.88 -8.92 1.09
CA LEU A 122 1.70 -9.18 0.29
C LEU A 122 1.87 -10.39 -0.63
N ARG A 123 3.05 -10.61 -1.21
CA ARG A 123 3.32 -11.84 -1.96
C ARG A 123 3.13 -13.07 -1.09
N THR A 124 3.70 -13.08 0.12
CA THR A 124 3.56 -14.20 1.07
C THR A 124 2.10 -14.40 1.48
N PHE A 125 1.40 -13.30 1.82
CA PHE A 125 -0.02 -13.30 2.18
C PHE A 125 -0.89 -13.88 1.07
N CYS A 126 -0.72 -13.44 -0.18
CA CYS A 126 -1.48 -13.93 -1.33
C CYS A 126 -1.22 -15.40 -1.65
N HIS A 127 0.02 -15.88 -1.48
CA HIS A 127 0.34 -17.30 -1.66
C HIS A 127 -0.24 -18.19 -0.56
N GLY A 128 -0.38 -17.67 0.66
CA GLY A 128 -1.07 -18.35 1.76
C GLY A 128 -2.59 -18.41 1.60
N HIS A 129 -3.20 -17.47 0.88
CA HIS A 129 -4.65 -17.32 0.71
C HIS A 129 -5.05 -17.31 -0.77
N GLN A 130 -4.62 -18.31 -1.54
CA GLN A 130 -4.59 -18.26 -3.01
C GLN A 130 -5.91 -17.86 -3.69
N ASP A 131 -7.04 -18.36 -3.22
CA ASP A 131 -8.36 -18.12 -3.81
C ASP A 131 -9.13 -16.95 -3.16
N SER A 132 -8.66 -16.48 -2.00
CA SER A 132 -9.43 -15.61 -1.11
C SER A 132 -8.69 -14.35 -0.65
N TRP A 133 -7.42 -14.18 -0.99
CA TRP A 133 -6.62 -13.02 -0.58
C TRP A 133 -7.28 -11.68 -0.91
N SER A 134 -8.00 -11.58 -2.04
CA SER A 134 -8.67 -10.35 -2.45
C SER A 134 -9.79 -9.94 -1.49
N GLN A 135 -10.41 -10.91 -0.80
CA GLN A 135 -11.46 -10.66 0.19
C GLN A 135 -10.90 -10.10 1.50
N TYR A 136 -9.64 -10.42 1.83
CA TYR A 136 -9.01 -10.03 3.08
C TYR A 136 -7.95 -8.93 2.91
N LEU A 137 -7.75 -8.43 1.68
CA LEU A 137 -6.78 -7.37 1.40
C LEU A 137 -7.05 -6.09 2.22
N GLY A 138 -8.34 -5.78 2.48
CA GLY A 138 -8.71 -4.66 3.35
C GLY A 138 -8.22 -4.82 4.79
N TRP A 139 -8.19 -6.06 5.31
CA TRP A 139 -7.63 -6.36 6.63
C TRP A 139 -6.11 -6.26 6.64
N ALA A 140 -5.45 -6.69 5.57
CA ALA A 140 -4.00 -6.50 5.41
C ALA A 140 -3.64 -5.01 5.40
N GLU A 141 -4.38 -4.18 4.65
CA GLU A 141 -4.19 -2.71 4.64
C GLU A 141 -4.43 -2.10 6.02
N TYR A 142 -5.56 -2.42 6.66
CA TYR A 142 -5.90 -1.88 7.97
C TYR A 142 -4.84 -2.24 9.01
N ALA A 143 -4.38 -3.49 9.03
CA ALA A 143 -3.34 -3.93 9.94
C ALA A 143 -2.04 -3.15 9.70
N GLN A 144 -1.56 -3.06 8.46
CA GLN A 144 -0.36 -2.28 8.13
C GLN A 144 -0.47 -0.81 8.57
N ASN A 145 -1.64 -0.19 8.39
CA ASN A 145 -1.91 1.19 8.82
C ASN A 145 -2.09 1.36 10.34
N SER A 146 -2.22 0.25 11.07
CA SER A 146 -2.31 0.21 12.54
C SER A 146 -0.96 -0.10 13.22
N LEU A 147 0.06 -0.52 12.46
CA LEU A 147 1.38 -0.84 13.02
C LEU A 147 2.21 0.41 13.27
N ARG A 148 2.79 0.49 14.47
CA ARG A 148 3.65 1.60 14.87
C ARG A 148 4.93 1.61 14.05
N GLN A 149 5.24 2.75 13.42
CA GLN A 149 6.41 2.89 12.58
C GLN A 149 7.60 3.41 13.41
N PRO A 150 8.79 2.78 13.33
CA PRO A 150 9.97 3.27 14.05
C PRO A 150 10.35 4.71 13.66
N SER A 151 10.16 5.07 12.38
CA SER A 151 10.56 6.39 11.86
C SER A 151 9.74 7.57 12.40
N THR A 152 8.46 7.37 12.73
CA THR A 152 7.57 8.44 13.22
C THR A 152 7.20 8.28 14.69
N GLY A 153 7.36 7.09 15.26
CA GLY A 153 6.83 6.76 16.58
C GLY A 153 5.29 6.74 16.64
N LEU A 154 4.62 6.77 15.49
CA LEU A 154 3.17 6.79 15.35
C LEU A 154 2.75 5.68 14.38
N THR A 155 1.48 5.28 14.45
CA THR A 155 0.90 4.45 13.38
C THR A 155 0.62 5.32 12.15
N PRO A 156 0.57 4.75 10.94
CA PRO A 156 0.15 5.50 9.76
C PRO A 156 -1.22 6.15 9.92
N PHE A 157 -2.17 5.47 10.57
CA PHE A 157 -3.46 6.07 10.89
C PHE A 157 -3.34 7.31 11.77
N GLN A 158 -2.52 7.27 12.83
CA GLN A 158 -2.30 8.45 13.67
C GLN A 158 -1.68 9.60 12.88
N CYS A 159 -0.72 9.30 12.00
CA CYS A 159 -0.08 10.30 11.14
C CYS A 159 -1.07 10.97 10.15
N VAL A 160 -1.98 10.19 9.56
CA VAL A 160 -2.89 10.67 8.50
C VAL A 160 -4.18 11.26 9.08
N LEU A 161 -4.78 10.59 10.07
CA LEU A 161 -6.09 10.92 10.61
C LEU A 161 -6.02 11.75 11.90
N GLY A 162 -4.87 11.78 12.56
CA GLY A 162 -4.70 12.40 13.88
C GLY A 162 -5.19 11.54 15.05
N TYR A 163 -5.68 10.33 14.79
CA TYR A 163 -6.10 9.35 15.80
C TYR A 163 -5.82 7.92 15.31
N LEU A 164 -5.82 6.97 16.23
CA LEU A 164 -5.85 5.54 15.89
C LEU A 164 -7.32 5.10 15.81
N PRO A 165 -7.83 4.71 14.64
CA PRO A 165 -9.13 4.06 14.52
C PRO A 165 -9.25 2.87 15.48
N PRO A 166 -10.47 2.54 15.96
CA PRO A 166 -10.67 1.42 16.87
C PRO A 166 -10.08 0.14 16.30
N LEU A 167 -9.09 -0.43 16.98
CA LEU A 167 -8.59 -1.76 16.65
C LEU A 167 -9.76 -2.73 16.74
N PHE A 168 -9.83 -3.68 15.80
CA PHE A 168 -10.97 -4.56 15.74
C PHE A 168 -10.99 -5.47 16.97
N PRO A 169 -12.14 -5.58 17.66
CA PRO A 169 -12.23 -6.36 18.89
C PRO A 169 -12.34 -7.84 18.53
N TRP A 170 -11.20 -8.48 18.25
CA TRP A 170 -11.13 -9.92 17.97
C TRP A 170 -11.70 -10.77 19.11
N SER A 171 -11.80 -10.22 20.32
CA SER A 171 -12.38 -10.84 21.51
C SER A 171 -13.92 -10.87 21.56
N GLY A 172 -14.61 -10.79 20.42
CA GLY A 172 -16.06 -10.91 20.34
C GLY A 172 -16.53 -12.36 20.56
N GLU A 173 -17.76 -12.53 21.04
CA GLU A 173 -18.37 -13.88 21.10
C GLU A 173 -18.55 -14.44 19.68
N PRO A 174 -18.27 -15.74 19.46
CA PRO A 174 -18.49 -16.38 18.17
C PRO A 174 -19.94 -16.20 17.71
N SER A 175 -20.10 -15.91 16.42
CA SER A 175 -21.42 -15.86 15.79
C SER A 175 -21.96 -17.27 15.57
N ASP A 176 -23.25 -17.49 15.86
CA ASP A 176 -23.96 -18.72 15.51
C ASP A 176 -24.14 -18.89 13.99
N VAL A 177 -24.10 -17.79 13.24
CA VAL A 177 -24.05 -17.79 11.77
C VAL A 177 -22.66 -18.22 11.26
N PRO A 178 -22.49 -19.42 10.67
CA PRO A 178 -21.17 -19.97 10.35
C PRO A 178 -20.36 -19.13 9.35
N ALA A 179 -21.03 -18.50 8.39
CA ALA A 179 -20.38 -17.65 7.41
C ALA A 179 -19.74 -16.40 8.04
N VAL A 180 -20.37 -15.86 9.08
CA VAL A 180 -19.86 -14.69 9.83
C VAL A 180 -18.67 -15.12 10.67
N ASP A 181 -18.82 -16.18 11.48
CA ASP A 181 -17.73 -16.68 12.33
C ASP A 181 -16.48 -17.09 11.52
N HIS A 182 -16.67 -17.77 10.38
CA HIS A 182 -15.57 -18.07 9.46
C HIS A 182 -14.89 -16.80 8.95
N TRP A 183 -15.65 -15.79 8.53
CA TRP A 183 -15.09 -14.53 8.05
C TRP A 183 -14.27 -13.81 9.11
N PHE A 184 -14.75 -13.77 10.37
CA PHE A 184 -14.02 -13.15 11.49
C PHE A 184 -12.71 -13.89 11.79
N ARG A 185 -12.72 -15.22 11.86
CA ARG A 185 -11.52 -16.03 12.11
C ARG A 185 -10.46 -15.85 11.04
N GLU A 186 -10.86 -15.84 9.77
CA GLU A 186 -9.91 -15.60 8.68
C GLU A 186 -9.37 -14.16 8.72
N SER A 187 -10.22 -13.19 9.03
CA SER A 187 -9.80 -11.79 9.17
C SER A 187 -8.78 -11.60 10.31
N GLU A 188 -8.97 -12.29 11.44
CA GLU A 188 -8.04 -12.28 12.58
C GLU A 188 -6.68 -12.86 12.20
N ARG A 189 -6.65 -14.00 11.50
CA ARG A 189 -5.41 -14.61 11.01
C ARG A 189 -4.65 -13.67 10.07
N VAL A 190 -5.35 -12.98 9.19
CA VAL A 190 -4.74 -12.00 8.27
C VAL A 190 -4.16 -10.83 9.05
N TRP A 191 -4.91 -10.31 10.02
CA TRP A 191 -4.43 -9.26 10.92
C TRP A 191 -3.14 -9.65 11.64
N ASP A 192 -3.11 -10.82 12.25
CA ASP A 192 -1.95 -11.31 13.00
C ASP A 192 -0.74 -11.54 12.09
N SER A 193 -0.96 -12.06 10.89
CA SER A 193 0.11 -12.26 9.89
C SER A 193 0.72 -10.93 9.43
N ALA A 194 -0.09 -9.88 9.32
CA ALA A 194 0.37 -8.55 8.95
C ALA A 194 1.17 -7.91 10.09
N ALA A 195 0.74 -8.12 11.33
CA ALA A 195 1.35 -7.58 12.54
C ALA A 195 2.67 -8.27 12.94
N THR A 196 2.83 -9.53 12.60
CA THR A 196 4.01 -10.34 12.92
C THR A 196 5.13 -10.25 11.88
N CYS A 197 4.88 -9.61 10.71
CA CYS A 197 5.94 -9.33 9.75
C CYS A 197 6.82 -8.19 10.31
N PRO A 198 8.09 -8.43 10.67
CA PRO A 198 8.89 -7.42 11.33
C PRO A 198 9.15 -6.26 10.37
N ALA A 199 8.70 -5.07 10.76
CA ALA A 199 9.21 -3.82 10.20
C ALA A 199 10.73 -3.87 10.39
N SER A 200 11.46 -4.06 9.30
CA SER A 200 12.89 -4.35 9.36
C SER A 200 13.60 -3.18 10.04
N THR A 201 14.24 -3.44 11.17
CA THR A 201 15.12 -2.53 11.92
C THR A 201 16.13 -1.81 11.02
#